data_AF-A0A015IMD2-F1
#
_entry.id   AF-A0A015IMD2-F1
#
_cell.length_a   1.000
_cell.length_b   1.000
_cell.length_c   1.000
_cell.angle_alpha   90.00
_cell.angle_beta   90.00
_cell.angle_gamma   90.00
#
_symmetry.space_group_name_H-M   'P 1'
#
loop_
_entity.id
_entity.type
_entity.pdbx_description
1 polymer ?
#
loop_
_entity_poly.entity_id
_entity_poly.type
_entity_poly.pdbx_seq_one_letter_code
_entity_poly.pdbx_strand_id
1 'polypeptide(L)'
;MFLGVFILADSNHYKDFSSIYGTQTSENFRPSKAGQLEADNLPQGIFNNNRVREFVECDFCGKIRCIYSMSALKKEQMSTLQLKINDNDFTCGIEEWMPPSHELKGIVFIRQSLSRDSPIESGYYSNRLKKPPICYYCGKNNSLVEATDDLLHGYQSVYPLCSNCQLSGHSFHIGVRKKLVN
;
A
#
# COMPACT_ATOMS: atom_id res chain seq x y z
N MET A 1 -10.42 -15.74 10.52
CA MET A 1 -11.50 -16.66 10.92
C MET A 1 -12.38 -15.89 11.90
N PHE A 2 -13.41 -15.20 11.41
CA PHE A 2 -14.34 -14.49 12.31
C PHE A 2 -15.35 -15.50 12.83
N LEU A 3 -15.32 -15.72 14.13
CA LEU A 3 -16.28 -16.54 14.87
C LEU A 3 -17.65 -15.86 14.75
N GLY A 4 -18.56 -16.46 13.99
CA GLY A 4 -19.96 -16.01 13.94
C GLY A 4 -20.61 -16.27 15.29
N VAL A 5 -21.08 -15.21 15.96
CA VAL A 5 -21.92 -15.33 17.15
C VAL A 5 -23.33 -15.66 16.70
N PHE A 6 -23.80 -16.86 17.01
CA PHE A 6 -25.15 -17.33 16.72
C PHE A 6 -26.12 -16.81 17.77
N ILE A 7 -27.11 -16.01 17.38
CA ILE A 7 -28.27 -15.69 18.22
C ILE A 7 -29.53 -16.16 17.48
N LEU A 8 -30.09 -17.27 17.98
CA LEU A 8 -31.30 -17.90 17.43
C LEU A 8 -32.53 -17.03 17.73
N ALA A 9 -33.38 -16.82 16.72
CA ALA A 9 -34.74 -16.31 16.88
C ALA A 9 -35.73 -17.40 16.45
N ASP A 10 -35.79 -18.45 17.26
CA ASP A 10 -36.64 -19.61 17.04
C ASP A 10 -36.48 -20.32 15.68
N SER A 11 -37.06 -21.50 15.58
CA SER A 11 -36.69 -22.51 14.58
C SER A 11 -36.86 -22.03 13.13
N ASN A 12 -35.72 -21.84 12.47
CA ASN A 12 -35.52 -21.58 11.04
C ASN A 12 -35.64 -20.14 10.51
N HIS A 13 -35.52 -19.10 11.36
CA HIS A 13 -35.31 -17.74 10.85
C HIS A 13 -34.19 -17.00 11.59
N TYR A 14 -33.32 -16.35 10.83
CA TYR A 14 -32.31 -15.45 11.36
C TYR A 14 -32.94 -14.07 11.60
N LYS A 15 -32.59 -13.40 12.70
CA LYS A 15 -32.97 -12.00 12.91
C LYS A 15 -32.28 -11.12 11.85
N ASP A 16 -32.99 -10.10 11.38
CA ASP A 16 -32.42 -9.08 10.50
C ASP A 16 -31.20 -8.41 11.13
N PHE A 17 -30.15 -8.17 10.34
CA PHE A 17 -28.90 -7.55 10.82
C PHE A 17 -29.13 -6.19 11.49
N SER A 18 -30.06 -5.39 10.93
CA SER A 18 -30.45 -4.09 11.50
C SER A 18 -31.11 -4.22 12.88
N SER A 19 -31.82 -5.31 13.14
CA SER A 19 -32.45 -5.58 14.44
C SER A 19 -31.43 -5.99 15.52
N ILE A 20 -30.28 -6.56 15.12
CA ILE A 20 -29.21 -6.97 16.03
C ILE A 20 -28.22 -5.81 16.26
N TYR A 21 -27.80 -5.14 15.19
CA TYR A 21 -26.69 -4.18 15.22
C TYR A 21 -27.11 -2.71 15.02
N GLY A 22 -28.40 -2.43 14.83
CA GLY A 22 -28.96 -1.08 14.76
C GLY A 22 -28.48 -0.24 13.57
N THR A 23 -27.80 -0.85 12.60
CA THR A 23 -27.20 -0.15 11.44
C THR A 23 -27.75 -0.74 10.14
N GLN A 24 -28.05 0.13 9.16
CA GLN A 24 -28.36 -0.32 7.81
C GLN A 24 -27.08 -0.72 7.09
N THR A 25 -26.99 -1.96 6.64
CA THR A 25 -25.92 -2.43 5.77
C THR A 25 -26.27 -2.13 4.32
N SER A 26 -25.35 -1.52 3.59
CA SER A 26 -25.41 -1.40 2.13
C SER A 26 -24.28 -2.21 1.48
N GLU A 27 -24.43 -2.52 0.19
CA GLU A 27 -23.41 -3.21 -0.61
C GLU A 27 -22.05 -2.49 -0.60
N ASN A 28 -22.01 -1.19 -0.26
CA ASN A 28 -20.78 -0.40 -0.17
C ASN A 28 -19.90 -0.78 1.04
N PHE A 29 -20.49 -1.38 2.09
CA PHE A 29 -19.74 -1.86 3.26
C PHE A 29 -19.20 -3.28 3.08
N ARG A 30 -19.39 -3.89 1.91
CA ARG A 30 -18.98 -5.26 1.64
C ARG A 30 -17.45 -5.31 1.51
N PRO A 31 -16.71 -6.01 2.40
CA PRO A 31 -15.25 -6.03 2.36
C PRO A 31 -14.66 -6.53 1.04
N SER A 32 -15.39 -7.39 0.32
CA SER A 32 -14.98 -7.89 -0.99
C SER A 32 -15.03 -6.85 -2.11
N LYS A 33 -15.71 -5.71 -1.92
CA LYS A 33 -15.84 -4.61 -2.90
C LYS A 33 -14.93 -3.41 -2.60
N ALA A 34 -14.38 -3.30 -1.40
CA ALA A 34 -13.56 -2.16 -0.99
C ALA A 34 -12.36 -1.90 -1.93
N GLY A 35 -11.75 -2.95 -2.49
CA GLY A 35 -10.66 -2.81 -3.46
C GLY A 35 -11.10 -2.62 -4.93
N GLN A 36 -12.36 -2.92 -5.27
CA GLN A 36 -12.89 -2.79 -6.63
C GLN A 36 -13.23 -1.33 -6.97
N LEU A 37 -13.79 -0.58 -6.02
CA LEU A 37 -14.14 0.83 -6.22
C LEU A 37 -12.92 1.73 -6.50
N GLU A 38 -11.78 1.43 -5.88
CA GLU A 38 -10.52 2.11 -6.18
C GLU A 38 -10.00 1.71 -7.58
N ALA A 39 -10.08 0.42 -7.92
CA ALA A 39 -9.60 -0.10 -9.20
C ALA A 39 -10.39 0.42 -10.41
N ASP A 40 -11.71 0.61 -10.28
CA ASP A 40 -12.59 1.04 -11.36
C ASP A 40 -12.37 2.51 -11.78
N ASN A 41 -11.86 3.35 -10.88
CA ASN A 41 -11.63 4.78 -11.12
C ASN A 41 -10.18 5.14 -11.49
N LEU A 42 -9.29 4.15 -11.50
CA LEU A 42 -7.86 4.37 -11.73
C LEU A 42 -7.41 3.94 -13.12
N PRO A 43 -6.44 4.64 -13.74
CA PRO A 43 -5.85 4.20 -15.00
C PRO A 43 -5.26 2.79 -14.87
N GLN A 44 -5.54 1.94 -15.86
CA GLN A 44 -5.08 0.56 -15.83
C GLN A 44 -3.55 0.47 -15.68
N GLY A 45 -3.12 -0.35 -14.72
CA GLY A 45 -1.71 -0.60 -14.42
C GLY A 45 -0.97 0.59 -13.79
N ILE A 46 -1.66 1.63 -13.28
CA ILE A 46 -1.04 2.83 -12.69
C ILE A 46 0.01 2.48 -11.63
N PHE A 47 -0.24 1.46 -10.81
CA PHE A 47 0.65 1.00 -9.77
C PHE A 47 1.75 0.07 -10.30
N ASN A 48 2.67 0.65 -11.05
CA ASN A 48 3.84 0.00 -11.59
C ASN A 48 5.11 0.70 -11.09
N ASN A 49 6.17 -0.04 -10.80
CA ASN A 49 7.45 0.51 -10.35
C ASN A 49 8.01 1.60 -11.29
N ASN A 50 7.78 1.49 -12.60
CA ASN A 50 8.20 2.49 -13.59
C ASN A 50 7.36 3.78 -13.56
N ARG A 51 6.21 3.75 -12.87
CA ARG A 51 5.26 4.86 -12.76
C ARG A 51 5.40 5.63 -11.45
N VAL A 52 6.28 5.23 -10.55
CA VAL A 52 6.62 6.01 -9.34
C VAL A 52 7.27 7.34 -9.74
N ARG A 53 6.83 8.43 -9.11
CA ARG A 53 7.28 9.81 -9.36
C ARG A 53 7.86 10.46 -8.13
N GLU A 54 7.26 10.20 -6.97
CA GLU A 54 7.72 10.69 -5.69
C GLU A 54 7.19 9.80 -4.57
N PHE A 55 7.53 10.12 -3.33
CA PHE A 55 7.05 9.48 -2.14
C PHE A 55 6.43 10.47 -1.15
N VAL A 56 5.53 9.96 -0.32
CA VAL A 56 4.98 10.70 0.83
C VAL A 56 5.07 9.81 2.08
N GLU A 57 5.42 10.40 3.21
CA GLU A 57 5.43 9.70 4.50
C GLU A 57 4.04 9.81 5.15
N CYS A 58 3.55 8.70 5.69
CA CYS A 58 2.31 8.70 6.46
C CYS A 58 2.55 9.28 7.85
N ASP A 59 1.91 10.40 8.18
CA ASP A 59 2.04 11.08 9.48
C ASP A 59 1.61 10.23 10.67
N PHE A 60 0.74 9.24 10.44
CA PHE A 60 0.27 8.36 11.50
C PHE A 60 1.19 7.15 11.77
N CYS A 61 1.81 6.57 10.75
CA CYS A 61 2.57 5.32 10.89
C CYS A 61 4.04 5.39 10.46
N GLY A 62 4.48 6.52 9.90
CA GLY A 62 5.84 6.75 9.40
C GLY A 62 6.23 5.92 8.18
N LYS A 63 5.29 5.19 7.58
CA LYS A 63 5.58 4.41 6.36
C LYS A 63 5.58 5.31 5.14
N ILE A 64 6.60 5.15 4.32
CA ILE A 64 6.72 5.80 3.02
C ILE A 64 5.78 5.11 2.01
N ARG A 65 4.99 5.91 1.30
CA ARG A 65 4.07 5.49 0.24
C ARG A 65 4.47 6.09 -1.10
N CYS A 66 4.26 5.33 -2.17
CA CYS A 66 4.60 5.73 -3.53
C CYS A 66 3.51 6.62 -4.13
N ILE A 67 3.93 7.68 -4.81
CA ILE A 67 3.09 8.52 -5.66
C ILE A 67 3.36 8.14 -7.11
N TYR A 68 2.30 7.82 -7.85
CA TYR A 68 2.36 7.32 -9.21
C TYR A 68 1.82 8.34 -10.21
N SER A 69 2.30 8.28 -11.47
CA SER A 69 1.68 8.94 -12.61
C SER A 69 1.90 8.13 -13.89
N MET A 70 0.93 8.18 -14.81
CA MET A 70 1.02 7.52 -16.12
C MET A 70 2.24 8.00 -16.92
N SER A 71 2.52 9.31 -16.84
CA SER A 71 3.57 9.99 -17.59
C SER A 71 4.61 10.59 -16.64
N ALA A 72 5.76 11.01 -17.17
CA ALA A 72 6.70 11.82 -16.39
C ALA A 72 6.02 13.16 -16.04
N LEU A 73 6.25 13.65 -14.80
CA LEU A 73 5.73 14.94 -14.38
C LEU A 73 6.57 16.07 -14.98
N LYS A 74 5.92 17.13 -15.43
CA LYS A 74 6.59 18.39 -15.78
C LYS A 74 7.22 18.99 -14.52
N LYS A 75 8.20 19.88 -14.70
CA LYS A 75 8.87 20.56 -13.59
C LYS A 75 7.88 21.30 -12.68
N GLU A 76 6.92 22.02 -13.27
CA GLU A 76 5.87 22.73 -12.54
C GLU A 76 5.00 21.77 -11.71
N GLN A 77 4.53 20.68 -12.33
CA GLN A 77 3.74 19.65 -11.63
C GLN A 77 4.50 19.00 -10.48
N MET A 78 5.80 18.76 -10.66
CA MET A 78 6.65 18.25 -9.58
C MET A 78 6.78 19.28 -8.45
N SER A 79 7.00 20.56 -8.77
CA SER A 79 7.05 21.63 -7.76
C SER A 79 5.73 21.73 -6.97
N THR A 80 4.58 21.70 -7.64
CA THR A 80 3.27 21.66 -6.97
C THR A 80 3.13 20.42 -6.09
N LEU A 81 3.56 19.25 -6.57
CA LEU A 81 3.48 18.01 -5.80
C LEU A 81 4.31 18.08 -4.52
N GLN A 82 5.52 18.65 -4.58
CA GLN A 82 6.37 18.84 -3.41
C GLN A 82 5.74 19.79 -2.39
N LEU A 83 5.16 20.91 -2.84
CA LEU A 83 4.43 21.81 -1.96
C LEU A 83 3.27 21.08 -1.28
N LYS A 84 2.50 20.30 -2.03
CA LYS A 84 1.41 19.49 -1.49
C LYS A 84 1.88 18.49 -0.43
N ILE A 85 3.03 17.84 -0.64
CA ILE A 85 3.61 16.89 0.33
C ILE A 85 4.04 17.62 1.61
N ASN A 86 4.62 18.81 1.49
CA ASN A 86 5.16 19.54 2.63
C ASN A 86 4.08 20.26 3.45
N ASP A 87 3.01 20.71 2.80
CA ASP A 87 1.99 21.58 3.41
C ASP A 87 0.75 20.79 3.88
N ASN A 88 0.65 19.49 3.60
CA ASN A 88 -0.51 18.68 3.95
C ASN A 88 -0.14 17.33 4.54
N ASP A 89 -0.81 17.03 5.65
CA ASP A 89 -0.79 15.71 6.26
C ASP A 89 -1.30 14.64 5.29
N PHE A 90 -0.62 13.51 5.30
CA PHE A 90 -0.97 12.30 4.58
C PHE A 90 -1.14 11.13 5.56
N THR A 91 -2.23 10.40 5.41
CA THR A 91 -2.45 9.16 6.17
C THR A 91 -2.78 8.00 5.23
N CYS A 92 -2.27 6.81 5.53
CA CYS A 92 -2.57 5.60 4.77
C CYS A 92 -4.09 5.37 4.75
N GLY A 93 -4.65 5.05 3.58
CA GLY A 93 -6.09 4.80 3.44
C GLY A 93 -6.94 6.03 3.15
N ILE A 94 -6.34 7.23 3.08
CA ILE A 94 -7.09 8.45 2.79
C ILE A 94 -7.69 8.43 1.37
N GLU A 95 -9.01 8.61 1.28
CA GLU A 95 -9.74 8.58 0.00
C GLU A 95 -9.54 9.86 -0.83
N GLU A 96 -9.35 11.01 -0.17
CA GLU A 96 -9.29 12.31 -0.85
C GLU A 96 -8.11 13.19 -0.37
N TRP A 97 -6.88 12.66 -0.42
CA TRP A 97 -5.69 13.49 -0.20
C TRP A 97 -5.51 14.58 -1.27
N MET A 98 -5.96 14.26 -2.49
CA MET A 98 -5.99 15.20 -3.61
C MET A 98 -7.45 15.65 -3.85
N PRO A 99 -7.82 16.88 -3.44
CA PRO A 99 -9.18 17.36 -3.61
C PRO A 99 -9.52 17.55 -5.10
N PRO A 100 -10.81 17.50 -5.49
CA PRO A 100 -11.22 17.58 -6.90
C PRO A 100 -10.77 18.86 -7.62
N SER A 101 -10.63 19.97 -6.89
CA SER A 101 -10.19 21.26 -7.43
C SER A 101 -8.68 21.38 -7.61
N HIS A 102 -7.89 20.42 -7.11
CA HIS A 102 -6.44 20.50 -7.18
C HIS A 102 -5.94 20.19 -8.59
N GLU A 103 -4.98 20.96 -9.10
CA GLU A 103 -4.46 20.85 -10.47
C GLU A 103 -3.80 19.49 -10.80
N LEU A 104 -3.35 18.75 -9.78
CA LEU A 104 -2.77 17.41 -9.92
C LEU A 104 -3.80 16.27 -9.83
N LYS A 105 -5.08 16.58 -9.60
CA LYS A 105 -6.15 15.57 -9.58
C LYS A 105 -6.21 14.86 -10.94
N GLY A 106 -6.24 13.53 -10.93
CA GLY A 106 -6.24 12.70 -12.14
C GLY A 106 -4.88 12.61 -12.86
N ILE A 107 -3.85 13.29 -12.37
CA ILE A 107 -2.48 13.19 -12.90
C ILE A 107 -1.61 12.34 -11.99
N VAL A 108 -1.71 12.54 -10.68
CA VAL A 108 -0.99 11.78 -9.65
C VAL A 108 -1.95 10.91 -8.86
N PHE A 109 -1.47 9.74 -8.45
CA PHE A 109 -2.26 8.72 -7.79
C PHE A 109 -1.48 8.12 -6.63
N ILE A 110 -2.17 7.86 -5.53
CA ILE A 110 -1.66 7.09 -4.38
C ILE A 110 -2.58 5.91 -4.21
N ARG A 111 -2.01 4.77 -3.79
CA ARG A 111 -2.78 3.56 -3.51
C ARG A 111 -3.52 3.69 -2.18
N GLN A 112 -4.84 3.81 -2.23
CA GLN A 112 -5.74 3.98 -1.09
C GLN A 112 -5.98 2.67 -0.34
N SER A 113 -5.87 1.52 -1.01
CA SER A 113 -6.01 0.21 -0.37
C SER A 113 -4.93 -0.12 0.68
N LEU A 114 -3.93 0.75 0.88
CA LEU A 114 -2.84 0.53 1.81
C LEU A 114 -3.21 1.02 3.21
N SER A 115 -3.08 0.13 4.19
CA SER A 115 -3.24 0.41 5.61
C SER A 115 -1.90 0.57 6.32
N ARG A 116 -1.93 0.89 7.62
CA ARG A 116 -0.75 0.87 8.50
C ARG A 116 -0.03 -0.48 8.53
N ASP A 117 -0.75 -1.58 8.34
CA ASP A 117 -0.19 -2.94 8.42
C ASP A 117 0.33 -3.40 7.05
N SER A 118 -0.02 -2.70 5.98
CA SER A 118 0.48 -2.99 4.64
C SER A 118 1.99 -2.73 4.55
N PRO A 119 2.77 -3.62 3.93
CA PRO A 119 4.21 -3.43 3.74
C PRO A 119 4.50 -2.23 2.83
N ILE A 120 5.78 -1.86 2.75
CA ILE A 120 6.29 -0.88 1.79
C ILE A 120 6.09 -1.43 0.38
N GLU A 121 5.68 -0.55 -0.52
CA GLU A 121 5.42 -0.92 -1.91
C GLU A 121 6.71 -1.28 -2.65
N SER A 122 6.66 -2.26 -3.55
CA SER A 122 7.80 -2.65 -4.38
C SER A 122 8.38 -1.49 -5.19
N GLY A 123 7.55 -0.49 -5.52
CA GLY A 123 7.94 0.71 -6.25
C GLY A 123 9.00 1.55 -5.53
N TYR A 124 9.03 1.53 -4.19
CA TYR A 124 10.05 2.19 -3.39
C TYR A 124 11.46 1.68 -3.71
N TYR A 125 11.57 0.36 -3.89
CA TYR A 125 12.84 -0.33 -4.14
C TYR A 125 13.27 -0.28 -5.61
N SER A 126 12.56 0.47 -6.45
CA SER A 126 12.99 0.68 -7.82
C SER A 126 14.21 1.62 -7.86
N ASN A 127 15.17 1.31 -8.72
CA ASN A 127 16.40 2.11 -8.87
C ASN A 127 16.18 3.53 -9.43
N ARG A 128 14.93 3.92 -9.73
CA ARG A 128 14.63 5.21 -10.37
C ARG A 128 14.94 6.42 -9.50
N LEU A 129 14.64 6.33 -8.20
CA LEU A 129 14.72 7.48 -7.28
C LEU A 129 15.85 7.35 -6.23
N LYS A 130 16.70 6.33 -6.36
CA LYS A 130 17.91 6.08 -5.54
C LYS A 130 17.72 6.37 -4.04
N LYS A 131 16.71 5.75 -3.43
CA LYS A 131 16.45 5.89 -1.99
C LYS A 131 17.27 4.88 -1.18
N PRO A 132 17.61 5.18 0.08
CA PRO A 132 18.29 4.22 0.95
C PRO A 132 17.40 2.99 1.17
N PRO A 133 17.99 1.81 1.41
CA PRO A 133 17.22 0.62 1.71
C PRO A 133 16.49 0.78 3.05
N ILE A 134 15.21 0.39 3.07
CA ILE A 134 14.39 0.30 4.28
C ILE A 134 13.75 -1.08 4.37
N CYS A 135 13.44 -1.53 5.59
CA CYS A 135 12.75 -2.79 5.81
C CYS A 135 11.40 -2.83 5.10
N TYR A 136 11.15 -3.91 4.36
CA TYR A 136 9.94 -4.15 3.59
C TYR A 136 8.66 -4.04 4.41
N TYR A 137 8.68 -4.49 5.66
CA TYR A 137 7.47 -4.54 6.47
C TYR A 137 7.21 -3.25 7.26
N CYS A 138 8.25 -2.65 7.84
CA CYS A 138 8.09 -1.54 8.77
C CYS A 138 8.61 -0.19 8.25
N GLY A 139 9.34 -0.16 7.13
CA GLY A 139 9.87 1.08 6.55
C GLY A 139 11.06 1.69 7.30
N LYS A 140 11.59 1.05 8.34
CA LYS A 140 12.77 1.53 9.07
C LYS A 140 14.07 1.09 8.38
N ASN A 141 15.08 1.93 8.41
CA ASN A 141 16.41 1.66 7.83
C ASN A 141 17.42 1.09 8.85
N ASN A 142 17.03 0.94 10.11
CA ASN A 142 17.93 0.48 11.17
C ASN A 142 17.89 -1.04 11.31
N SER A 143 19.03 -1.61 11.74
CA SER A 143 19.18 -3.05 12.03
C SER A 143 18.73 -3.95 10.88
N LEU A 144 19.05 -3.57 9.64
CA LEU A 144 18.81 -4.42 8.49
C LEU A 144 19.68 -5.69 8.59
N VAL A 145 19.06 -6.83 8.29
CA VAL A 145 19.69 -8.14 8.33
C VAL A 145 20.25 -8.43 6.95
N GLU A 146 21.44 -9.00 6.91
CA GLU A 146 22.05 -9.46 5.66
C GLU A 146 21.30 -10.68 5.12
N ALA A 147 20.93 -10.62 3.84
CA ALA A 147 20.34 -11.76 3.15
C ALA A 147 21.44 -12.79 2.83
N THR A 148 21.11 -14.07 2.89
CA THR A 148 22.06 -15.13 2.52
C THR A 148 22.37 -15.10 1.02
N ASP A 149 23.55 -15.57 0.66
CA ASP A 149 23.95 -15.67 -0.75
C ASP A 149 22.95 -16.50 -1.57
N ASP A 150 22.42 -17.59 -1.02
CA ASP A 150 21.41 -18.41 -1.70
C ASP A 150 20.16 -17.62 -2.10
N LEU A 151 19.71 -16.69 -1.25
CA LEU A 151 18.57 -15.82 -1.55
C LEU A 151 18.94 -14.82 -2.66
N LEU A 152 20.10 -14.17 -2.54
CA LEU A 152 20.54 -13.17 -3.50
C LEU A 152 20.79 -13.77 -4.89
N HIS A 153 21.30 -15.00 -4.96
CA HIS A 153 21.51 -15.73 -6.21
C HIS A 153 20.21 -16.29 -6.75
N GLY A 154 19.32 -16.82 -5.90
CA GLY A 154 18.09 -17.49 -6.31
C GLY A 154 16.97 -16.57 -6.84
N TYR A 155 16.96 -15.30 -6.46
CA TYR A 155 15.82 -14.40 -6.73
C TYR A 155 16.22 -13.11 -7.43
N GLN A 156 15.36 -12.61 -8.32
CA GLN A 156 15.54 -11.33 -9.02
C GLN A 156 15.48 -10.14 -8.08
N SER A 157 14.74 -10.27 -6.98
CA SER A 157 14.62 -9.23 -5.96
C SER A 157 14.52 -9.88 -4.60
N VAL A 158 15.30 -9.38 -3.65
CA VAL A 158 15.22 -9.72 -2.23
C VAL A 158 15.03 -8.40 -1.50
N TYR A 159 13.89 -8.21 -0.86
CA TYR A 159 13.56 -6.96 -0.21
C TYR A 159 14.16 -6.92 1.21
N PRO A 160 14.74 -5.79 1.64
CA PRO A 160 15.39 -5.70 2.95
C PRO A 160 14.47 -6.08 4.11
N LEU A 161 15.03 -6.72 5.13
CA LEU A 161 14.35 -7.11 6.36
C LEU A 161 15.15 -6.55 7.54
N CYS A 162 14.48 -6.00 8.56
CA CYS A 162 15.15 -5.65 9.82
C CYS A 162 14.98 -6.75 10.88
N SER A 163 15.92 -6.80 11.82
CA SER A 163 15.94 -7.78 12.91
C SER A 163 14.65 -7.80 13.73
N ASN A 164 14.08 -6.63 14.00
CA ASN A 164 12.80 -6.52 14.73
C ASN A 164 11.65 -7.21 13.98
N CYS A 165 11.56 -7.03 12.67
CA CYS A 165 10.54 -7.72 11.87
C CYS A 165 10.82 -9.23 11.78
N GLN A 166 12.11 -9.62 11.72
CA GLN A 166 12.51 -11.01 11.74
C GLN A 166 12.10 -11.71 13.06
N LEU A 167 12.34 -11.07 14.20
CA LEU A 167 11.95 -11.56 15.52
C LEU A 167 10.42 -11.63 15.68
N SER A 168 9.68 -10.73 15.03
CA SER A 168 8.22 -10.77 14.94
C SER A 168 7.68 -11.84 13.97
N GLY A 169 8.54 -12.70 13.41
CA GLY A 169 8.15 -13.83 12.58
C GLY A 169 8.12 -13.54 11.08
N HIS A 170 8.57 -12.38 10.61
CA HIS A 170 8.70 -12.13 9.17
C HIS A 170 9.97 -12.73 8.59
N SER A 171 9.88 -13.25 7.37
CA SER A 171 11.03 -13.61 6.54
C SER A 171 11.26 -12.58 5.43
N PHE A 172 12.41 -12.67 4.75
CA PHE A 172 12.68 -11.87 3.56
C PHE A 172 11.53 -12.02 2.55
N HIS A 173 11.01 -10.88 2.09
CA HIS A 173 10.11 -10.88 0.96
C HIS A 173 10.96 -11.02 -0.31
N ILE A 174 10.51 -11.87 -1.23
CA ILE A 174 11.28 -12.27 -2.42
C ILE A 174 10.42 -12.07 -3.66
N GLY A 175 11.06 -11.60 -4.72
CA GLY A 175 10.47 -11.48 -6.05
C GLY A 175 10.51 -12.79 -6.82
N VAL A 176 10.51 -12.68 -8.14
CA VAL A 176 10.54 -13.84 -9.05
C VAL A 176 11.88 -14.59 -8.93
N ARG A 177 11.83 -15.92 -8.94
CA ARG A 177 13.05 -16.75 -9.02
C ARG A 177 13.81 -16.47 -10.31
N LYS A 178 15.13 -16.40 -10.24
CA LYS A 178 15.97 -16.39 -11.45
C LYS A 178 15.84 -17.75 -12.12
N LYS A 179 15.64 -17.76 -13.44
CA LYS A 179 15.78 -18.98 -14.21
C LYS A 179 17.27 -19.35 -14.18
N LEU A 180 17.58 -20.60 -13.82
CA LEU A 180 18.92 -21.13 -14.00
C LEU A 180 19.21 -21.07 -15.50
N VAL A 181 20.21 -20.28 -15.88
CA VAL A 181 20.73 -20.29 -17.24
C VAL A 181 21.67 -21.48 -17.28
N ASN A 182 21.22 -22.58 -17.87
CA ASN A 182 22.07 -23.72 -18.24
C ASN A 182 22.94 -23.33 -19.44
#